data_AF-A0A7X9S3J8-F1
#
_entry.id   AF-A0A7X9S3J8-F1
#
_cell.length_a   1.000
_cell.length_b   1.000
_cell.length_c   1.000
_cell.angle_alpha   90.00
_cell.angle_beta   90.00
_cell.angle_gamma   90.00
#
_symmetry.space_group_name_H-M   'P 1'
#
loop_
_entity.id
_entity.type
_entity.pdbx_description
1 polymer ?
#
loop_
_entity_poly.entity_id
_entity_poly.type
_entity_poly.pdbx_seq_one_letter_code
_entity_poly.pdbx_strand_id
1 'polypeptide(L)'
;MNNKYDFMFKYLHNATKEERHIEEMEAFAKKHPLLFAKCHFLFRPIVSDDENSKEYIEAKAKLEKIFEKNEEDFSTLFNAVKEKFSGKYF
;
A
#
# COMPACT_ATOMS: atom_id res chain seq x y z
N MET A 1 13.12 -11.34 8.46
CA MET A 1 13.35 -9.89 8.36
C MET A 1 12.01 -9.25 8.10
N ASN A 2 11.49 -8.43 9.02
CA ASN A 2 10.25 -7.68 8.79
C ASN A 2 10.54 -6.60 7.76
N ASN A 3 9.77 -6.55 6.67
CA ASN A 3 9.90 -5.49 5.68
C ASN A 3 9.35 -4.19 6.28
N LYS A 4 10.07 -3.07 6.08
CA LYS A 4 9.66 -1.73 6.51
C LYS A 4 8.22 -1.37 6.09
N TYR A 5 7.76 -1.91 4.96
CA TYR A 5 6.45 -1.64 4.37
C TYR A 5 5.42 -2.74 4.60
N ASP A 6 5.70 -3.75 5.42
CA ASP A 6 4.76 -4.87 5.68
C ASP A 6 3.40 -4.38 6.18
N PHE A 7 3.36 -3.28 6.94
CA PHE A 7 2.11 -2.68 7.41
C PHE A 7 1.20 -2.25 6.24
N MET A 8 1.77 -1.73 5.13
CA MET A 8 0.98 -1.34 3.95
C MET A 8 0.38 -2.57 3.25
N PHE A 9 1.14 -3.65 3.13
CA PHE A 9 0.64 -4.87 2.48
C PHE A 9 -0.45 -5.54 3.31
N LYS A 10 -0.26 -5.62 4.63
CA LYS A 10 -1.29 -6.11 5.56
C LYS A 10 -2.55 -5.25 5.52
N TYR A 11 -2.40 -3.93 5.51
CA TYR A 11 -3.54 -3.02 5.33
C TYR A 11 -4.26 -3.26 4.00
N LEU A 12 -3.54 -3.22 2.87
CA LEU A 12 -4.16 -3.35 1.54
C LEU A 12 -4.87 -4.70 1.38
N HIS A 13 -4.27 -5.79 1.87
CA HIS A 13 -4.81 -7.14 1.74
C HIS A 13 -6.05 -7.36 2.62
N ASN A 14 -6.03 -6.87 3.87
CA ASN A 14 -7.09 -7.18 4.84
C ASN A 14 -8.18 -6.10 4.95
N ALA A 15 -7.91 -4.86 4.53
CA ALA A 15 -8.89 -3.78 4.62
C ALA A 15 -10.08 -3.99 3.69
N THR A 16 -11.24 -3.49 4.10
CA THR A 16 -12.42 -3.39 3.24
C THR A 16 -12.19 -2.38 2.10
N LYS A 17 -13.09 -2.36 1.12
CA LYS A 17 -12.99 -1.38 0.02
C LYS A 17 -13.08 0.05 0.58
N GLU A 18 -13.99 0.30 1.49
CA GLU A 18 -14.25 1.60 2.12
C GLU A 18 -13.02 2.06 2.91
N GLU A 19 -12.40 1.16 3.68
CA GLU A 19 -11.19 1.47 4.46
C GLU A 19 -9.95 1.72 3.60
N ARG A 20 -9.94 1.28 2.34
CA ARG A 20 -8.88 1.63 1.38
C ARG A 20 -9.02 3.04 0.81
N HIS A 21 -10.19 3.66 0.93
CA HIS A 21 -10.48 5.01 0.44
C HIS A 21 -10.43 6.03 1.58
N ILE A 22 -9.31 6.08 2.31
CA ILE A 22 -9.05 7.15 3.29
C ILE A 22 -8.67 8.46 2.57
N GLU A 23 -8.93 9.59 3.23
CA GLU A 23 -8.63 10.92 2.70
C GLU A 23 -7.16 11.06 2.25
N GLU A 24 -6.22 10.45 2.96
CA GLU A 24 -4.79 10.51 2.63
C GLU A 24 -4.43 9.72 1.37
N MET A 25 -5.16 8.62 1.09
CA MET A 25 -5.02 7.85 -0.15
C MET A 25 -5.53 8.69 -1.33
N GLU A 26 -6.67 9.35 -1.17
CA GLU A 26 -7.21 10.24 -2.19
C GLU A 26 -6.32 11.48 -2.42
N ALA A 27 -5.81 12.07 -1.34
CA ALA A 27 -4.91 13.21 -1.41
C ALA A 27 -3.60 12.82 -2.11
N PHE A 28 -3.06 11.64 -1.81
CA PHE A 28 -1.90 11.09 -2.51
C PHE A 28 -2.19 10.88 -3.99
N ALA A 29 -3.35 10.30 -4.35
CA ALA A 29 -3.74 10.10 -5.73
C ALA A 29 -3.88 11.43 -6.52
N LYS A 30 -4.41 12.47 -5.88
CA LYS A 30 -4.55 13.82 -6.46
C LYS A 30 -3.19 14.50 -6.63
N LYS A 31 -2.30 14.38 -5.63
CA LYS A 31 -0.99 15.04 -5.63
C LYS A 31 0.03 14.35 -6.54
N HIS A 32 -0.02 13.02 -6.62
CA HIS A 32 0.94 12.19 -7.37
C HIS A 32 0.22 11.22 -8.34
N PRO A 33 -0.53 11.72 -9.34
CA PRO A 33 -1.42 10.89 -10.15
C PRO A 33 -0.70 9.80 -10.96
N LEU A 34 0.47 10.08 -11.52
CA LEU A 34 1.26 9.10 -12.29
C LEU A 34 1.85 8.00 -11.39
N LEU A 35 2.33 8.39 -10.21
CA LEU A 35 2.87 7.46 -9.22
C LEU A 35 1.76 6.58 -8.65
N PHE A 36 0.63 7.18 -8.31
CA PHE A 36 -0.55 6.46 -7.86
C PHE A 36 -1.07 5.50 -8.92
N ALA A 37 -1.18 5.90 -10.18
CA ALA A 37 -1.61 5.00 -11.26
C ALA A 37 -0.70 3.77 -11.36
N LYS A 38 0.62 3.96 -11.27
CA LYS A 38 1.60 2.86 -11.28
C LYS A 38 1.42 1.92 -10.09
N CYS A 39 1.22 2.47 -8.89
CA CYS A 39 0.97 1.68 -7.68
C CYS A 39 -0.38 0.98 -7.72
N HIS A 40 -1.43 1.62 -8.24
CA HIS A 40 -2.79 1.11 -8.29
C HIS A 40 -2.88 -0.21 -9.06
N PHE A 41 -2.17 -0.33 -10.18
CA PHE A 41 -2.08 -1.61 -10.91
C PHE A 41 -1.43 -2.72 -10.08
N LEU A 42 -0.45 -2.38 -9.24
CA LEU A 42 0.23 -3.33 -8.38
C LEU A 42 -0.53 -3.60 -7.07
N PHE A 43 -1.42 -2.70 -6.64
CA PHE A 43 -2.27 -2.92 -5.47
C PHE A 43 -3.31 -4.01 -5.72
N ARG A 44 -3.77 -4.19 -6.95
CA ARG A 44 -4.78 -5.20 -7.29
C ARG A 44 -4.40 -6.62 -6.82
N PRO A 45 -3.25 -7.20 -7.20
CA PRO A 45 -2.85 -8.53 -6.71
C PRO A 45 -2.61 -8.55 -5.20
N ILE A 46 -2.12 -7.46 -4.60
CA ILE A 46 -2.02 -7.37 -3.13
C ILE A 46 -3.40 -7.46 -2.46
N VAL A 47 -4.43 -6.90 -3.08
CA VAL A 47 -5.80 -6.90 -2.56
C VAL A 47 -6.52 -8.22 -2.79
N SER A 48 -6.30 -8.90 -3.93
CA SER A 48 -7.15 -10.03 -4.36
C SER A 48 -6.51 -11.41 -4.27
N ASP A 49 -5.18 -11.51 -4.29
CA ASP A 49 -4.50 -12.79 -4.52
C ASP A 49 -3.88 -13.31 -3.22
N ASP A 50 -3.67 -14.64 -3.12
CA ASP A 50 -3.05 -15.28 -1.96
C ASP A 50 -1.62 -14.73 -1.72
N GLU A 51 -1.23 -14.53 -0.46
CA GLU A 51 0.08 -13.95 -0.12
C GLU A 51 1.27 -14.80 -0.61
N ASN A 52 1.07 -16.10 -0.87
CA ASN A 52 2.08 -17.00 -1.42
C ASN A 52 1.99 -17.16 -2.95
N SER A 53 1.01 -16.51 -3.60
CA SER A 53 0.89 -16.51 -5.05
C SER A 53 2.06 -15.76 -5.70
N LYS A 54 2.39 -16.16 -6.92
CA LYS A 54 3.46 -15.52 -7.69
C LYS A 54 3.12 -14.04 -7.96
N GLU A 55 1.84 -13.78 -8.25
CA GLU A 55 1.29 -12.47 -8.54
C GLU A 55 1.45 -11.52 -7.36
N TYR A 56 1.08 -11.98 -6.15
CA TYR A 56 1.25 -11.21 -4.92
C TYR A 56 2.74 -10.94 -4.64
N ILE A 57 3.57 -11.98 -4.67
CA ILE A 57 5.01 -11.86 -4.36
C ILE A 57 5.71 -10.88 -5.32
N GLU A 58 5.43 -10.98 -6.62
CA GLU A 58 5.99 -10.06 -7.62
C GLU A 58 5.50 -8.62 -7.44
N ALA A 59 4.20 -8.44 -7.15
CA ALA A 59 3.64 -7.12 -6.92
C ALA A 59 4.22 -6.47 -5.67
N LYS A 60 4.34 -7.24 -4.58
CA LYS A 60 4.95 -6.81 -3.32
C LYS A 60 6.39 -6.32 -3.56
N ALA A 61 7.23 -7.13 -4.20
CA ALA A 61 8.61 -6.76 -4.50
C ALA A 61 8.74 -5.52 -5.40
N LYS A 62 7.81 -5.33 -6.36
CA LYS A 62 7.78 -4.13 -7.22
C LYS A 62 7.33 -2.89 -6.43
N LEU A 63 6.33 -3.02 -5.57
CA LEU A 63 5.83 -1.94 -4.72
C LEU A 63 6.88 -1.48 -3.70
N GLU A 64 7.59 -2.41 -3.05
CA GLU A 64 8.66 -2.09 -2.11
C GLU A 64 9.72 -1.18 -2.74
N LYS A 65 10.15 -1.49 -3.97
CA LYS A 65 11.09 -0.64 -4.72
C LYS A 65 10.52 0.74 -5.06
N ILE A 66 9.21 0.82 -5.32
CA ILE A 66 8.56 2.11 -5.59
C ILE A 66 8.46 2.94 -4.30
N PHE A 67 8.09 2.30 -3.19
CA PHE A 67 8.00 2.96 -1.88
C PHE A 67 9.37 3.48 -1.43
N GLU A 68 10.41 2.68 -1.54
CA GLU A 68 11.77 3.09 -1.17
C GLU A 68 12.28 4.25 -2.03
N LYS A 69 12.00 4.24 -3.34
CA LYS A 69 12.41 5.32 -4.24
C LYS A 69 11.67 6.64 -4.00
N ASN A 70 10.44 6.60 -3.49
CA ASN A 70 9.57 7.78 -3.36
C ASN A 70 9.09 7.94 -1.91
N GLU A 71 9.91 7.55 -0.93
CA GLU A 71 9.47 7.41 0.45
C GLU A 71 8.89 8.71 1.03
N GLU A 72 9.49 9.84 0.71
CA GLU A 72 9.02 11.16 1.15
C GLU A 72 7.61 11.47 0.63
N ASP A 73 7.31 11.12 -0.62
CA ASP A 73 5.99 11.34 -1.22
C ASP A 73 4.91 10.48 -0.53
N PHE A 74 5.28 9.28 -0.09
CA PHE A 74 4.37 8.37 0.61
C PHE A 74 4.27 8.62 2.12
N SER A 75 5.19 9.40 2.71
CA SER A 75 5.33 9.54 4.17
C SER A 75 4.01 9.87 4.88
N THR A 76 3.24 10.84 4.36
CA THR A 76 1.94 11.22 4.92
C THR A 76 0.93 10.07 4.87
N LEU A 77 0.85 9.36 3.74
CA LEU A 77 -0.03 8.20 3.59
C LEU A 77 0.38 7.06 4.53
N PHE A 78 1.68 6.77 4.62
CA PHE A 78 2.22 5.74 5.49
C PHE A 78 1.93 5.99 6.96
N ASN A 79 2.09 7.24 7.42
CA ASN A 79 1.77 7.62 8.78
C ASN A 79 0.27 7.47 9.05
N ALA A 80 -0.58 7.95 8.15
CA ALA A 80 -2.02 7.82 8.29
C ALA A 80 -2.50 6.37 8.36
N VAL A 81 -1.94 5.48 7.51
CA VAL A 81 -2.27 4.05 7.57
C VAL A 81 -1.85 3.44 8.91
N LYS A 82 -0.65 3.77 9.41
CA LYS A 82 -0.20 3.31 10.73
C LYS A 82 -1.10 3.81 11.85
N GLU A 83 -1.43 5.09 11.87
CA GLU A 83 -2.25 5.68 12.94
C GLU A 83 -3.68 5.12 12.95
N LYS A 84 -4.30 4.96 11.78
CA LYS A 84 -5.72 4.55 11.67
C LYS A 84 -5.93 3.05 11.83
N PHE A 85 -4.92 2.24 11.51
CA PHE A 85 -5.09 0.78 11.40
C PHE A 85 -4.10 -0.04 12.24
N SER A 86 -3.22 0.59 13.01
CA SER A 86 -2.42 -0.11 14.02
C SER A 86 -3.35 -0.79 15.04
N GLY A 87 -3.04 -2.05 15.35
CA GLY A 87 -3.86 -2.90 16.22
C GLY A 87 -5.07 -3.54 15.54
N LYS A 88 -5.42 -3.12 14.31
CA LYS A 88 -6.47 -3.77 13.51
C LYS A 88 -5.90 -4.75 12.50
N TYR A 89 -4.89 -4.32 11.73
CA TYR A 89 -4.30 -5.12 10.66
C TYR A 89 -2.83 -5.48 10.90
N PHE A 90 -2.15 -4.77 11.80
CA PHE A 90 -0.75 -4.98 12.14
C PHE A 90 -0.36 -4.37 13.49
#